data_AF-A0A811UYR9-F1
#
_entry.id   AF-A0A811UYR9-F1
#
_cell.length_a   1.000
_cell.length_b   1.000
_cell.length_c   1.000
_cell.angle_alpha   90.00
_cell.angle_beta   90.00
_cell.angle_gamma   90.00
#
_symmetry.space_group_name_H-M   'P 1'
#
loop_
_entity.id
_entity.type
_entity.pdbx_description
1 polymer ?
#
loop_
_entity_poly.entity_id
_entity_poly.type
_entity_poly.pdbx_seq_one_letter_code
_entity_poly.pdbx_strand_id
1 'polypeptide(L)'
;MNMNFFNGPQKHVWHGSLPNGERSIDTYCDAWHSSSIDKFGYASNLLGNKLLDQERQTCDSKLIVLCVEALSQDRRRKRDLSDSAPEFHTAEAYARYLENVLT
;
A
#
# COMPACT_ATOMS: atom_id res chain seq x y z
N MET A 1 -18.91 32.76 -19.22
CA MET A 1 -19.02 31.53 -18.41
C MET A 1 -17.76 31.43 -17.56
N ASN A 2 -17.86 31.68 -16.26
CA ASN A 2 -16.72 31.69 -15.35
C ASN A 2 -16.23 30.25 -15.13
N MET A 3 -15.06 29.91 -15.69
CA MET A 3 -14.29 28.75 -15.26
C MET A 3 -13.52 29.12 -14.00
N ASN A 4 -14.14 28.90 -12.84
CA ASN A 4 -13.40 28.89 -11.59
C ASN A 4 -12.50 27.66 -11.55
N PHE A 5 -11.27 27.81 -12.05
CA PHE A 5 -10.19 26.86 -11.90
C PHE A 5 -9.65 26.99 -10.46
N PHE A 6 -10.41 26.49 -9.46
CA PHE A 6 -9.91 26.34 -8.10
C PHE A 6 -8.85 25.23 -8.09
N ASN A 7 -7.64 25.59 -8.49
CA ASN A 7 -6.51 24.70 -8.66
C ASN A 7 -5.76 24.48 -7.34
N GLY A 8 -6.50 24.06 -6.31
CA GLY A 8 -5.93 23.39 -5.15
C GLY A 8 -5.95 21.87 -5.39
N PRO A 9 -4.94 21.09 -4.95
CA PRO A 9 -5.05 19.65 -4.98
C PRO A 9 -6.33 19.24 -4.23
N GLN A 10 -7.18 18.43 -4.86
CA GLN A 10 -8.38 17.91 -4.20
C GLN A 10 -7.95 17.21 -2.91
N LYS A 11 -8.44 17.70 -1.76
CA LYS A 11 -8.10 17.19 -0.43
C LYS A 11 -8.87 15.92 -0.11
N HIS A 12 -8.88 15.00 -1.06
CA HIS A 12 -9.52 13.70 -0.93
C HIS A 12 -8.47 12.62 -0.84
N VAL A 13 -8.78 11.57 -0.10
CA VAL A 13 -7.94 10.38 0.03
C VAL A 13 -8.65 9.21 -0.61
N TRP A 14 -7.98 8.51 -1.51
CA TRP A 14 -8.43 7.23 -2.04
C TRP A 14 -8.43 6.16 -0.94
N HIS A 15 -9.52 5.39 -0.80
CA HIS A 15 -9.54 4.21 0.08
C HIS A 15 -10.25 2.98 -0.51
N GLY A 16 -11.25 3.14 -1.39
CA GLY A 16 -11.86 2.01 -2.12
C GLY A 16 -12.52 0.95 -1.24
N SER A 17 -12.98 1.33 -0.05
CA SER A 17 -13.49 0.43 0.98
C SER A 17 -14.84 0.88 1.54
N LEU A 18 -15.61 -0.05 2.10
CA LEU A 18 -16.79 0.21 2.90
C LEU A 18 -16.42 0.84 4.26
N PRO A 19 -17.38 1.39 5.03
CA PRO A 19 -17.10 2.04 6.32
C PRO A 19 -16.45 1.14 7.38
N ASN A 20 -16.60 -0.19 7.26
CA ASN A 20 -15.96 -1.18 8.12
C ASN A 20 -14.53 -1.56 7.67
N GLY A 21 -14.03 -0.97 6.58
CA GLY A 21 -12.71 -1.25 6.01
C GLY A 21 -12.67 -2.44 5.05
N GLU A 22 -13.79 -3.11 4.78
CA GLU A 22 -13.84 -4.16 3.77
C GLU A 22 -13.71 -3.56 2.36
N ARG A 23 -13.06 -4.30 1.46
CA ARG A 23 -12.94 -3.89 0.06
C ARG A 23 -14.33 -3.66 -0.56
N SER A 24 -14.51 -2.55 -1.28
CA SER A 24 -15.75 -2.32 -2.02
C SER A 24 -15.55 -2.69 -3.49
N ILE A 25 -16.05 -3.87 -3.87
CA ILE A 25 -15.78 -4.50 -5.19
C ILE A 25 -16.27 -3.62 -6.36
N ASP A 26 -17.35 -2.87 -6.17
CA ASP A 26 -17.93 -2.05 -7.24
C ASP A 26 -17.30 -0.65 -7.35
N THR A 27 -16.53 -0.23 -6.34
CA THR A 27 -16.06 1.16 -6.21
C THR A 27 -14.64 1.23 -5.65
N TYR A 28 -13.74 0.53 -6.33
CA TYR A 28 -12.28 0.54 -6.07
C TYR A 28 -11.45 0.60 -7.36
N CYS A 29 -11.98 1.23 -8.41
CA CYS A 29 -11.30 1.43 -9.70
C CYS A 29 -10.74 0.15 -10.32
N ASP A 30 -11.55 -0.92 -10.39
CA ASP A 30 -11.14 -2.25 -10.87
C ASP A 30 -9.85 -2.75 -10.20
N ALA A 31 -9.85 -2.71 -8.86
CA ALA A 31 -8.68 -2.98 -8.03
C ALA A 31 -7.49 -2.03 -8.32
N TRP A 32 -7.76 -0.74 -8.48
CA TRP A 32 -6.80 0.33 -8.76
C TRP A 32 -6.12 0.28 -10.15
N HIS A 33 -6.62 -0.55 -11.07
CA HIS A 33 -6.04 -0.70 -12.41
C HIS A 33 -6.71 0.15 -13.49
N SER A 34 -7.80 0.84 -13.16
CA SER A 34 -8.49 1.71 -14.11
C SER A 34 -8.25 3.18 -13.78
N SER A 35 -7.93 3.97 -14.80
CA SER A 35 -7.95 5.44 -14.77
C SER A 35 -9.07 6.00 -15.65
N SER A 36 -10.12 5.20 -15.90
CA SER A 36 -11.19 5.57 -16.80
C SER A 36 -12.21 6.47 -16.11
N ILE A 37 -12.73 7.46 -16.84
CA ILE A 37 -13.69 8.45 -16.32
C ILE A 37 -15.08 7.85 -16.04
N ASP A 38 -15.40 6.71 -16.67
CA ASP A 38 -16.66 5.97 -16.47
C ASP A 38 -16.62 5.03 -15.25
N LYS A 39 -15.43 4.86 -14.65
CA LYS A 39 -15.23 4.07 -13.44
C LYS A 39 -15.13 4.99 -12.22
N PHE A 40 -15.50 4.45 -11.07
CA PHE A 40 -15.51 5.18 -9.81
C PHE A 40 -14.79 4.41 -8.70
N GLY A 41 -14.21 5.16 -7.79
CA GLY A 41 -13.68 4.66 -6.52
C GLY A 41 -14.26 5.43 -5.34
N TYR A 42 -14.22 4.85 -4.14
CA TYR A 42 -14.47 5.61 -2.92
C TYR A 42 -13.25 6.38 -2.47
N ALA A 43 -13.49 7.64 -2.15
CA ALA A 43 -12.54 8.56 -1.56
C ALA A 43 -13.19 9.34 -0.41
N SER A 44 -12.38 9.93 0.45
CA SER A 44 -12.84 10.70 1.61
C SER A 44 -12.28 12.11 1.63
N ASN A 45 -13.15 13.09 1.86
CA ASN A 45 -12.76 14.49 2.02
C ASN A 45 -12.11 14.71 3.39
N LEU A 46 -10.85 15.13 3.41
CA LEU A 46 -10.11 15.38 4.64
C LEU A 46 -10.71 16.52 5.48
N LEU A 47 -11.47 17.45 4.88
CA LEU A 47 -12.17 18.51 5.60
C LEU A 47 -13.29 17.96 6.51
N GLY A 48 -13.80 16.76 6.22
CA GLY A 48 -14.83 16.09 6.99
C GLY A 48 -14.31 15.34 8.23
N ASN A 49 -13.00 15.34 8.49
CA ASN A 49 -12.34 14.60 9.59
C ASN A 49 -12.70 13.10 9.62
N LYS A 50 -12.91 12.49 8.45
CA LYS A 50 -13.17 11.06 8.28
C LYS A 50 -12.28 10.51 7.17
N LEU A 51 -11.85 9.26 7.32
CA LEU A 51 -10.98 8.57 6.34
C LEU A 51 -11.72 7.58 5.44
N LEU A 52 -12.95 7.19 5.81
CA LEU A 52 -13.76 6.19 5.11
C LEU A 52 -15.16 6.71 4.75
N ASP A 53 -15.29 8.02 4.54
CA ASP A 53 -16.50 8.61 3.97
C ASP A 53 -16.75 8.07 2.55
N GLN A 54 -18.01 7.84 2.20
CA GLN A 54 -18.38 7.09 1.00
C GLN A 54 -18.61 8.02 -0.21
N GLU A 55 -17.67 8.94 -0.49
CA GLU A 55 -17.76 9.82 -1.64
C GLU A 55 -17.20 9.14 -2.90
N ARG A 56 -17.97 9.14 -3.99
CA ARG A 56 -17.51 8.56 -5.27
C ARG A 56 -16.73 9.60 -6.06
N GLN A 57 -15.51 9.24 -6.45
CA GLN A 57 -14.67 10.04 -7.36
C GLN A 57 -14.40 9.22 -8.61
N THR A 58 -14.27 9.89 -9.76
CA THR A 58 -13.91 9.22 -11.02
C THR A 58 -12.47 8.72 -10.95
N CYS A 59 -12.17 7.58 -11.56
CA CYS A 59 -10.86 6.95 -11.41
C CYS A 59 -9.71 7.71 -12.12
N ASP A 60 -10.01 8.70 -12.96
CA ASP A 60 -9.03 9.63 -13.52
C ASP A 60 -8.65 10.78 -12.56
N SER A 61 -9.34 10.89 -11.41
CA SER A 61 -9.09 11.91 -10.40
C SER A 61 -7.74 11.72 -9.69
N LYS A 62 -6.99 12.82 -9.56
CA LYS A 62 -5.69 12.85 -8.87
C LYS A 62 -5.88 13.23 -7.39
N LEU A 63 -5.95 12.22 -6.53
CA LEU A 63 -6.20 12.36 -5.10
C LEU A 63 -5.00 11.86 -4.27
N ILE A 64 -5.07 12.02 -2.95
CA ILE A 64 -4.04 11.59 -2.01
C ILE A 64 -4.13 10.08 -1.78
N VAL A 65 -2.98 9.40 -1.66
CA VAL A 65 -2.89 8.01 -1.22
C VAL A 65 -2.14 7.98 0.11
N LEU A 66 -2.72 7.32 1.12
CA LEU A 66 -2.08 7.16 2.42
C LEU A 66 -1.33 5.83 2.49
N CYS A 67 -0.19 5.85 3.17
CA CYS A 67 0.55 4.64 3.54
C CYS A 67 0.38 4.42 5.04
N VAL A 68 0.11 3.17 5.44
CA VAL A 68 -0.03 2.78 6.84
C VAL A 68 1.06 1.79 7.22
N GLU A 69 1.59 1.90 8.44
CA GLU A 69 2.50 0.90 8.99
C GLU A 69 1.71 -0.37 9.33
N ALA A 70 1.98 -1.48 8.62
CA ALA A 70 1.24 -2.72 8.82
C ALA A 70 1.75 -3.55 10.02
N LEU A 71 3.02 -3.38 10.40
CA LEU A 71 3.67 -4.11 11.50
C LEU A 71 4.65 -3.18 12.20
N SER A 72 4.73 -3.26 13.54
CA SER A 72 5.70 -2.46 14.30
C SER A 72 7.15 -2.82 13.97
N GLN A 73 8.02 -1.81 13.93
CA GLN A 73 9.46 -1.98 13.67
C GLN A 73 10.18 -2.92 14.65
N ASP A 74 9.63 -3.16 15.85
CA ASP A 74 10.21 -4.07 16.84
C ASP A 74 10.37 -5.51 16.31
N ARG A 75 9.49 -5.93 15.40
CA ARG A 75 9.60 -7.26 14.75
C ARG A 75 10.68 -7.33 13.67
N ARG A 76 11.21 -6.19 13.20
CA ARG A 76 12.25 -6.12 12.16
C ARG A 76 13.65 -6.41 12.72
N ARG A 77 13.93 -6.01 13.96
CA ARG A 77 15.19 -6.38 14.67
C ARG A 77 15.38 -7.90 14.79
N LYS A 78 14.30 -8.68 14.82
CA LYS A 78 14.39 -10.15 14.88
C LYS A 78 14.66 -10.79 13.51
N ARG A 79 14.46 -10.05 12.41
CA ARG A 79 14.68 -10.53 11.04
C ARG A 79 16.11 -10.28 10.52
N ASP A 80 16.88 -9.43 11.19
CA ASP A 80 18.34 -9.30 10.99
C ASP A 80 19.12 -10.58 11.35
N LEU A 81 18.46 -11.59 11.92
CA LEU A 81 19.06 -12.92 12.06
C LEU A 81 19.31 -13.63 10.72
N SER A 82 18.81 -13.11 9.58
CA SER A 82 19.22 -13.63 8.26
C SER A 82 20.68 -13.31 7.92
N ASP A 83 21.33 -12.39 8.63
CA ASP A 83 22.75 -12.09 8.51
C ASP A 83 23.66 -13.18 9.15
N SER A 84 23.05 -14.22 9.73
CA SER A 84 23.76 -15.35 10.34
C SER A 84 23.82 -16.62 9.47
N ALA A 85 23.22 -16.61 8.28
CA ALA A 85 23.37 -17.72 7.34
C ALA A 85 24.72 -17.58 6.60
N PRO A 86 25.66 -18.53 6.75
CA PRO A 86 26.92 -18.45 6.02
C PRO A 86 26.69 -18.63 4.53
N GLU A 87 27.14 -17.66 3.72
CA GLU A 87 27.11 -17.72 2.26
C GLU A 87 28.37 -18.42 1.75
N PHE A 88 28.19 -19.47 0.93
CA PHE A 88 29.30 -20.26 0.38
C PHE A 88 29.41 -20.05 -1.13
N HIS A 89 30.57 -19.60 -1.59
CA HIS A 89 30.83 -19.37 -3.02
C HIS A 89 31.50 -20.55 -3.74
N THR A 90 31.86 -21.62 -3.03
CA THR A 90 32.40 -22.85 -3.62
C THR A 90 31.89 -24.11 -2.90
N ALA A 91 31.93 -25.24 -3.62
CA ALA A 91 31.52 -26.54 -3.09
C ALA A 91 32.42 -27.01 -1.94
N GLU A 92 33.73 -26.69 -1.98
CA GLU A 92 34.69 -27.05 -0.94
C GLU A 92 34.43 -26.29 0.36
N ALA A 93 34.04 -25.01 0.27
CA ALA A 93 33.70 -24.19 1.43
C ALA A 93 32.44 -24.73 2.15
N TYR A 94 31.43 -25.16 1.38
CA TYR A 94 30.22 -25.78 1.93
C TYR A 94 30.52 -27.15 2.57
N ALA A 95 31.36 -27.98 1.93
CA ALA A 95 31.74 -29.29 2.44
C ALA A 95 32.45 -29.20 3.80
N ARG A 96 33.40 -28.27 3.96
CA ARG A 96 34.09 -28.03 5.25
C ARG A 96 33.14 -27.56 6.36
N TYR A 97 32.15 -26.75 6.00
CA TYR A 97 31.14 -26.33 6.97
C TYR A 97 30.28 -27.51 7.44
N LEU A 98 29.84 -28.38 6.51
CA LEU A 98 29.10 -29.59 6.86
C LEU A 98 29.91 -30.53 7.77
N GLU A 99 31.21 -30.70 7.50
CA GLU A 99 32.09 -31.50 8.36
C GLU A 99 32.15 -30.95 9.79
N ASN A 100 32.24 -29.63 9.97
CA ASN A 100 32.30 -28.99 11.29
C ASN A 100 30.98 -29.01 12.05
N VAL A 101 29.84 -29.07 11.36
CA VAL A 101 28.50 -29.05 11.99
C VAL A 101 28.00 -30.46 12.33
N LEU A 102 28.49 -31.48 11.62
CA LEU A 102 28.08 -32.88 11.77
C LEU A 102 28.96 -33.69 12.74
N THR A 103 29.95 -33.05 13.37
CA THR A 103 30.74 -33.58 14.50
C THR A 103 30.26 -33.00 15.82
#